data_AF-A0A5A7VIN6-F1
#
_entry.id   AF-A0A5A7VIN6-F1
#
_cell.length_a   1.000
_cell.length_b   1.000
_cell.length_c   1.000
_cell.angle_alpha   90.00
_cell.angle_beta   90.00
_cell.angle_gamma   90.00
#
_symmetry.space_group_name_H-M   'P 1'
#
loop_
_entity.id
_entity.type
_entity.pdbx_description
1 polymer ?
#
loop_
_entity_poly.entity_id
_entity_poly.type
_entity_poly.pdbx_seq_one_letter_code
_entity_poly.pdbx_strand_id
1 'polypeptide(L)'
;MAARKRASAPQSVKEPSPKEIDKTHQIKSPVTDDPPIAPPKSGFIFKLILFFSIPYLYLIFYHYKIDLELRRSIIINAGLSLVGFFVTLRMIPVASRYVIRRNLFGYDINKRGTPQGAVKV
;
A
#
# COMPACT_ATOMS: atom_id res chain seq x y z
N MET A 1 -22.69 21.12 61.43
CA MET A 1 -21.54 22.05 61.31
C MET A 1 -20.59 21.45 60.29
N ALA A 2 -20.11 22.08 59.23
CA ALA A 2 -20.14 23.47 58.79
C ALA A 2 -20.18 23.51 57.26
N ALA A 3 -21.02 24.38 56.71
CA ALA A 3 -20.97 24.78 55.31
C ALA A 3 -19.76 25.73 55.12
N ARG A 4 -18.92 25.47 54.11
CA ARG A 4 -17.88 26.43 53.69
C ARG A 4 -18.16 26.89 52.26
N LYS A 5 -18.65 28.12 52.19
CA LYS A 5 -18.89 28.96 51.02
C LYS A 5 -17.55 29.57 50.57
N ARG A 6 -17.24 29.59 49.26
CA ARG A 6 -16.28 30.52 48.65
C ARG A 6 -16.86 31.11 47.35
N ALA A 7 -16.47 32.34 47.07
CA ALA A 7 -17.17 33.37 46.30
C ALA A 7 -16.86 33.43 44.79
N SER A 8 -17.75 34.12 44.04
CA SER A 8 -17.59 34.70 42.68
C SER A 8 -16.55 35.85 42.66
N ALA A 9 -15.86 36.30 41.60
CA ALA A 9 -15.67 36.03 40.16
C ALA A 9 -14.35 36.76 39.70
N PRO A 10 -14.12 37.09 38.42
CA PRO A 10 -13.47 36.31 37.36
C PRO A 10 -12.05 36.82 36.99
N GLN A 11 -11.18 35.95 36.48
CA GLN A 11 -10.05 36.39 35.65
C GLN A 11 -9.97 35.57 34.37
N SER A 12 -10.02 36.32 33.28
CA SER A 12 -9.91 35.92 31.88
C SER A 12 -8.63 35.15 31.62
N VAL A 13 -8.76 33.86 31.34
CA VAL A 13 -7.86 33.16 30.42
C VAL A 13 -8.77 32.47 29.42
N LYS A 14 -8.73 32.94 28.16
CA LYS A 14 -9.40 32.26 27.05
C LYS A 14 -8.81 30.87 26.91
N GLU A 15 -9.55 29.86 27.36
CA GLU A 15 -9.40 28.49 26.85
C GLU A 15 -9.64 28.52 25.34
N PRO A 16 -8.71 28.02 24.51
CA PRO A 16 -9.05 27.73 23.13
C PRO A 16 -10.03 26.56 23.14
N SER A 17 -11.25 26.83 22.69
CA SER A 17 -12.29 25.84 22.41
C SER A 17 -11.76 24.71 21.51
N PRO A 18 -12.16 23.44 21.72
CA PRO A 18 -11.77 22.29 20.88
C PRO A 18 -12.33 22.28 19.44
N LYS A 19 -12.66 23.44 18.86
CA LYS A 19 -13.47 23.53 17.63
C LYS A 19 -12.80 24.16 16.42
N GLU A 20 -11.48 24.28 16.38
CA GLU A 20 -10.82 24.99 15.28
C GLU A 20 -9.50 24.35 14.79
N ILE A 21 -9.52 23.04 14.53
CA ILE A 21 -8.52 22.41 13.64
C ILE A 21 -9.20 21.79 12.39
N ASP A 22 -10.54 21.82 12.32
CA ASP A 22 -11.28 21.02 11.33
C ASP A 22 -11.66 21.77 10.04
N LYS A 23 -11.01 22.90 9.73
CA LYS A 23 -11.40 23.77 8.60
C LYS A 23 -10.26 24.34 7.76
N THR A 24 -9.23 23.55 7.39
CA THR A 24 -8.37 23.98 6.26
C THR A 24 -7.76 22.89 5.39
N HIS A 25 -8.01 21.61 5.62
CA HIS A 25 -7.65 20.57 4.64
C HIS A 25 -8.81 19.65 4.31
N GLN A 26 -9.98 20.23 4.02
CA GLN A 26 -10.86 19.64 3.01
C GLN A 26 -10.26 19.90 1.63
N ILE A 27 -9.10 19.30 1.36
CA ILE A 27 -8.80 18.95 -0.03
C ILE A 27 -9.81 17.85 -0.31
N LYS A 28 -10.94 18.23 -0.92
CA LYS A 28 -11.82 17.29 -1.62
C LYS A 28 -10.87 16.42 -2.43
N SER A 29 -10.66 15.18 -2.01
CA SER A 29 -9.99 14.21 -2.84
C SER A 29 -10.74 14.28 -4.16
N PRO A 30 -10.09 14.64 -5.28
CA PRO A 30 -10.78 14.53 -6.54
C PRO A 30 -11.20 13.07 -6.60
N VAL A 31 -12.49 12.84 -6.81
CA VAL A 31 -12.99 11.56 -7.29
C VAL A 31 -12.46 11.47 -8.72
N THR A 32 -11.16 11.25 -8.84
CA THR A 32 -10.54 10.85 -10.10
C THR A 32 -10.91 9.39 -10.27
N ASP A 33 -11.57 9.08 -11.38
CA ASP A 33 -11.87 7.72 -11.82
C ASP A 33 -10.59 6.88 -12.07
N ASP A 34 -9.42 7.50 -11.96
CA ASP A 34 -8.13 6.84 -12.02
C ASP A 34 -7.92 5.89 -10.83
N PRO A 35 -7.40 4.68 -11.07
CA PRO A 35 -7.06 3.77 -9.98
C PRO A 35 -6.07 4.47 -9.03
N PRO A 36 -6.28 4.43 -7.71
CA PRO A 36 -5.40 5.10 -6.73
C PRO A 36 -3.98 4.53 -6.73
N ILE A 37 -3.75 3.43 -7.46
CA ILE A 37 -2.50 2.69 -7.52
C ILE A 37 -1.93 2.83 -8.93
N ALA A 38 -0.68 3.32 -9.00
CA ALA A 38 0.06 3.43 -10.25
C ALA A 38 0.18 2.05 -10.93
N PRO A 39 0.11 2.00 -12.27
CA PRO A 39 0.20 0.74 -13.00
C PRO A 39 1.58 0.09 -12.78
N PRO A 40 1.65 -1.26 -12.78
CA PRO A 40 2.92 -1.96 -12.67
C PRO A 40 3.82 -1.61 -13.86
N LYS A 41 5.13 -1.47 -13.60
CA LYS A 41 6.16 -1.27 -14.64
C LYS A 41 6.41 -2.59 -15.40
N SER A 42 5.40 -3.11 -16.09
CA SER A 42 5.37 -4.43 -16.73
C SER A 42 6.56 -4.67 -17.66
N GLY A 43 6.94 -3.68 -18.47
CA GLY A 43 8.11 -3.79 -19.36
C GLY A 43 9.44 -3.96 -18.61
N PHE A 44 9.61 -3.29 -17.46
CA PHE A 44 10.81 -3.47 -16.64
C PHE A 44 10.80 -4.83 -15.94
N ILE A 45 9.65 -5.24 -15.40
CA ILE A 45 9.45 -6.56 -14.79
C ILE A 45 9.78 -7.67 -15.79
N PHE A 46 9.29 -7.56 -17.03
CA PHE A 46 9.55 -8.53 -18.08
C PHE A 46 11.05 -8.65 -18.41
N LYS A 47 11.75 -7.51 -18.51
CA LYS A 47 13.20 -7.49 -18.70
C LYS A 47 13.94 -8.22 -17.58
N LEU A 48 13.56 -7.99 -16.32
CA LEU A 48 14.15 -8.69 -15.18
C LEU A 48 13.87 -10.19 -15.22
N ILE A 49 12.61 -10.58 -15.46
CA ILE A 49 12.24 -12.00 -15.58
C ILE A 49 13.10 -12.67 -16.65
N LEU A 50 13.23 -12.06 -17.84
CA LEU A 50 14.02 -12.62 -18.92
C LEU A 50 15.51 -12.70 -18.54
N PHE A 51 16.06 -11.61 -18.00
CA PHE A 51 17.47 -11.53 -17.61
C PHE A 51 17.87 -12.61 -16.60
N PHE A 52 17.02 -12.88 -15.59
CA PHE A 52 17.29 -13.92 -14.60
C PHE A 52 16.90 -15.33 -15.07
N SER A 53 15.86 -15.45 -15.89
CA SER A 53 15.37 -16.75 -16.35
C SER A 53 16.31 -17.41 -17.36
N ILE A 54 16.96 -16.64 -18.24
CA ILE A 54 17.88 -17.19 -19.25
C ILE A 54 19.03 -18.00 -18.61
N PRO A 55 19.87 -17.43 -17.71
CA PRO A 55 20.96 -18.19 -17.10
C PRO A 55 20.42 -19.32 -16.20
N TYR A 56 19.30 -19.10 -15.52
CA TYR A 56 18.68 -20.12 -14.66
C TYR A 56 18.24 -21.36 -15.46
N LEU A 57 17.53 -21.15 -16.57
CA LEU A 57 17.10 -22.24 -17.45
C LEU A 57 18.29 -22.91 -18.12
N TYR A 58 19.32 -22.15 -18.53
CA TYR A 58 20.56 -22.74 -19.05
C TYR A 58 21.18 -23.72 -18.04
N LEU A 59 21.32 -23.32 -16.78
CA LEU A 59 21.91 -24.16 -15.74
C LEU A 59 21.10 -25.43 -15.51
N ILE A 60 19.77 -25.31 -15.48
CA ILE A 60 18.85 -26.43 -15.20
C ILE A 60 18.81 -27.44 -16.35
N PHE A 61 18.78 -26.97 -17.59
CA PHE A 61 18.54 -27.83 -18.75
C PHE A 61 19.82 -28.34 -19.40
N TYR A 62 20.92 -27.57 -19.36
CA TYR A 62 22.12 -27.85 -20.14
C TYR A 62 23.39 -28.05 -19.32
N HIS A 63 23.63 -27.23 -18.28
CA HIS A 63 24.88 -27.31 -17.53
C HIS A 63 24.90 -28.44 -16.52
N TYR A 64 23.84 -28.56 -15.70
CA TYR A 64 23.77 -29.58 -14.66
C TYR A 64 23.01 -30.82 -15.11
N LYS A 65 23.52 -31.99 -14.72
CA LYS A 65 22.83 -33.27 -14.88
C LYS A 65 21.79 -33.45 -13.77
N ILE A 66 20.70 -32.70 -13.89
CA ILE A 66 19.56 -32.78 -12.96
C ILE A 66 18.63 -33.91 -13.40
N ASP A 67 18.24 -34.75 -12.45
CA ASP A 67 17.23 -35.79 -12.63
C ASP A 67 15.92 -35.23 -13.22
N LEU A 68 15.24 -36.02 -14.04
CA LEU A 68 14.05 -35.57 -14.76
C LEU A 68 12.90 -35.20 -13.81
N GLU A 69 12.71 -35.97 -12.75
CA GLU A 69 11.65 -35.73 -11.77
C GLU A 69 11.92 -34.45 -10.98
N LEU A 70 13.17 -34.28 -10.53
CA LEU A 70 13.60 -33.07 -9.85
C LEU A 70 13.47 -31.83 -10.76
N ARG A 71 13.92 -31.93 -12.01
CA ARG A 71 13.79 -30.86 -13.01
C ARG A 71 12.33 -30.48 -13.22
N ARG A 72 11.44 -31.46 -13.35
CA ARG A 72 10.00 -31.22 -13.51
C ARG A 72 9.43 -30.49 -12.31
N SER A 73 9.78 -30.89 -11.09
CA SER A 73 9.31 -30.22 -9.87
C SER A 73 9.75 -28.75 -9.80
N ILE A 74 11.00 -28.45 -10.18
CA ILE A 74 11.56 -27.09 -10.23
C ILE A 74 10.77 -26.23 -11.22
N ILE A 75 10.52 -26.74 -12.43
CA ILE A 75 9.82 -25.99 -13.48
C ILE A 75 8.36 -25.77 -13.12
N ILE A 76 7.68 -26.76 -12.54
CA ILE A 76 6.30 -26.59 -12.06
C ILE A 76 6.23 -25.53 -10.99
N ASN A 77 7.11 -25.56 -9.99
CA ASN A 77 7.12 -24.57 -8.92
C ASN A 77 7.42 -23.16 -9.44
N ALA A 78 8.41 -23.03 -10.33
CA ALA A 78 8.74 -21.75 -10.96
C ALA A 78 7.56 -21.20 -11.79
N GLY A 79 6.93 -22.06 -12.60
CA GLY A 79 5.76 -21.71 -13.39
C GLY A 79 4.57 -21.28 -12.53
N LEU A 80 4.26 -22.05 -11.48
CA LEU A 80 3.18 -21.73 -10.53
C LEU A 80 3.44 -20.41 -9.81
N SER A 81 4.68 -20.18 -9.37
CA SER A 81 5.09 -18.93 -8.72
C SER A 81 4.97 -17.73 -9.66
N LEU A 82 5.36 -17.89 -10.93
CA LEU A 82 5.25 -16.84 -11.94
C LEU A 82 3.80 -16.49 -12.25
N VAL A 83 2.93 -17.50 -12.40
CA VAL A 83 1.49 -17.30 -12.56
C VAL A 83 0.91 -16.59 -11.34
N GLY A 84 1.25 -17.06 -10.13
CA GLY A 84 0.83 -16.45 -8.86
C GLY A 84 1.21 -14.96 -8.79
N PHE A 85 2.43 -14.60 -9.17
CA PHE A 85 2.89 -13.21 -9.22
C PHE A 85 1.99 -12.32 -10.10
N PHE A 86 1.65 -12.76 -11.32
CA PHE A 86 0.78 -11.97 -12.20
C PHE A 86 -0.66 -11.90 -11.70
N VAL A 87 -1.17 -12.98 -11.13
CA VAL A 87 -2.49 -12.99 -10.48
C VAL A 87 -2.52 -11.97 -9.33
N THR A 88 -1.49 -11.96 -8.47
CA THR A 88 -1.37 -10.99 -7.39
C THR A 88 -1.32 -9.56 -7.91
N LEU A 89 -0.50 -9.27 -8.94
CA LEU A 89 -0.46 -7.93 -9.54
C LEU A 89 -1.83 -7.48 -10.06
N ARG A 90 -2.62 -8.39 -10.64
CA ARG A 90 -3.98 -8.08 -11.11
C ARG A 90 -4.97 -7.92 -9.96
N MET A 91 -4.75 -8.59 -8.83
CA MET A 91 -5.59 -8.53 -7.64
C MET A 91 -5.37 -7.29 -6.79
N ILE A 92 -4.18 -6.70 -6.76
CA ILE A 92 -3.89 -5.46 -6.01
C ILE A 92 -4.94 -4.35 -6.24
N PRO A 93 -5.26 -3.92 -7.48
CA PRO A 93 -6.26 -2.86 -7.69
C PRO A 93 -7.70 -3.26 -7.37
N VAL A 94 -7.99 -4.56 -7.31
CA VAL A 94 -9.32 -5.08 -6.92
C VAL A 94 -9.43 -5.09 -5.39
N ALA A 95 -8.42 -5.62 -4.71
CA ALA A 95 -8.35 -5.69 -3.26
C ALA A 95 -8.26 -4.29 -2.61
N SER A 96 -7.51 -3.36 -3.21
CA SER A 96 -7.36 -1.99 -2.69
C SER A 96 -8.70 -1.28 -2.49
N ARG A 97 -9.63 -1.44 -3.45
CA ARG A 97 -11.00 -0.90 -3.33
C ARG A 97 -11.75 -1.46 -2.13
N TYR A 98 -11.55 -2.75 -1.84
CA TYR A 98 -12.22 -3.40 -0.72
C TYR A 98 -11.65 -2.94 0.63
N VAL A 99 -10.32 -2.92 0.77
CA VAL A 99 -9.67 -2.53 2.03
C VAL A 99 -9.94 -1.05 2.36
N ILE A 100 -9.94 -0.15 1.37
CA ILE A 100 -10.30 1.25 1.56
C ILE A 100 -11.76 1.39 2.06
N ARG A 101 -12.71 0.64 1.49
CA ARG A 101 -14.12 0.64 1.95
C ARG A 101 -14.28 0.13 3.39
N ARG A 102 -13.39 -0.76 3.84
CA ARG A 102 -13.37 -1.30 5.20
C ARG A 102 -12.60 -0.43 6.18
N ASN A 103 -12.19 0.78 5.78
CA ASN A 103 -11.32 1.68 6.54
C ASN A 103 -9.97 1.04 6.91
N LEU A 104 -9.50 0.08 6.11
CA LEU A 104 -8.17 -0.52 6.19
C LEU A 104 -7.26 0.21 5.19
N PHE A 105 -6.93 1.46 5.49
CA PHE A 105 -6.03 2.29 4.69
C PHE A 105 -5.11 3.11 5.59
N GLY A 106 -4.00 3.56 5.04
CA GLY A 106 -3.08 4.51 5.67
C GLY A 106 -2.84 5.73 4.80
N TYR A 107 -2.16 6.72 5.36
CA TYR A 107 -1.56 7.81 4.60
C TYR A 107 -0.05 7.64 4.61
N ASP A 108 0.61 7.97 3.50
CA ASP A 108 2.07 7.96 3.44
C ASP A 108 2.64 9.13 4.26
N ILE A 109 3.12 8.83 5.48
CA ILE A 109 3.67 9.82 6.41
C ILE A 109 4.95 10.49 5.90
N ASN A 110 5.68 9.83 4.99
CA ASN A 110 6.89 10.39 4.40
C ASN A 110 6.56 11.42 3.31
N LYS A 111 5.28 11.53 2.94
CA LYS A 111 4.77 12.46 1.91
C LYS A 111 3.83 13.52 2.48
N ARG A 112 3.87 13.76 3.79
CA ARG A 112 3.05 14.80 4.45
C ARG A 112 3.25 16.15 3.79
N GLY A 113 2.15 16.88 3.59
CA GLY A 113 2.14 18.19 2.92
C GLY A 113 2.16 18.13 1.38
N THR A 114 2.31 16.95 0.78
CA THR A 114 2.19 16.77 -0.68
C THR A 114 0.81 16.22 -1.06
N PRO A 115 0.32 16.47 -2.29
CA PRO A 115 -0.93 15.85 -2.78
C PRO A 115 -0.91 14.32 -2.69
N GLN A 116 0.26 13.69 -2.82
CA GLN A 116 0.43 12.24 -2.74
C GLN A 116 0.29 11.71 -1.31
N GLY A 117 0.63 12.51 -0.30
CA GLY A 117 0.43 12.14 1.11
C GLY A 117 -1.03 12.16 1.56
N ALA A 118 -1.93 12.76 0.77
CA ALA A 118 -3.38 12.75 1.02
C ALA A 118 -4.10 11.55 0.37
N VAL A 119 -3.37 10.69 -0.37
CA VAL A 119 -3.93 9.48 -0.98
C VAL A 119 -4.06 8.39 0.07
N LYS A 120 -5.22 7.73 0.10
CA LYS A 120 -5.46 6.53 0.90
C LYS A 120 -4.76 5.36 0.24
N VAL A 121 -3.73 4.85 0.88
CA VAL A 121 -2.96 3.67 0.45
C VAL A 121 -3.38 2.43 1.21
#